data_AF-A0A533RR83-F1
#
_entry.id   AF-A0A533RR83-F1
#
_cell.length_a   1.000
_cell.length_b   1.000
_cell.length_c   1.000
_cell.angle_alpha   90.00
_cell.angle_beta   90.00
_cell.angle_gamma   90.00
#
_symmetry.space_group_name_H-M   'P 1'
#
loop_
_entity.id
_entity.type
_entity.pdbx_description
1 polymer ?
#
loop_
_entity_poly.entity_id
_entity_poly.type
_entity_poly.pdbx_seq_one_letter_code
_entity_poly.pdbx_strand_id
1 'polypeptide(L)'
;MHTSEDIVKAIMAGANVAMSTSALLHNGPEFARVLVNGLADWMDKFEYESVDQMRGSLSHKNVADPAAFERGNYMKVLNSYNPLLP
;
A
#
# COMPACT_ATOMS: atom_id res chain seq x y z
N MET A 1 -4.28 -5.90 -7.08
CA MET A 1 -4.52 -4.79 -6.14
C MET A 1 -5.95 -4.33 -6.33
N HIS A 2 -6.67 -4.08 -5.25
CA HIS A 2 -8.12 -3.85 -5.29
C HIS A 2 -8.50 -2.46 -4.79
N THR A 3 -7.66 -1.82 -3.98
CA THR A 3 -7.92 -0.47 -3.46
C THR A 3 -6.73 0.47 -3.67
N SER A 4 -6.94 1.78 -3.50
CA SER A 4 -5.86 2.77 -3.53
C SER A 4 -4.84 2.56 -2.42
N GLU A 5 -5.26 2.07 -1.25
CA GLU A 5 -4.36 1.75 -0.14
C GLU A 5 -3.40 0.60 -0.47
N ASP A 6 -3.81 -0.36 -1.32
CA ASP A 6 -2.89 -1.37 -1.83
C ASP A 6 -1.77 -0.72 -2.65
N ILE A 7 -2.12 0.29 -3.47
CA ILE A 7 -1.17 1.04 -4.32
C ILE A 7 -0.20 1.83 -3.46
N VAL A 8 -0.74 2.55 -2.47
CA VAL A 8 0.05 3.26 -1.46
C VAL A 8 1.08 2.33 -0.83
N LYS A 9 0.65 1.19 -0.28
CA LYS A 9 1.54 0.23 0.39
C LYS A 9 2.63 -0.28 -0.54
N ALA A 10 2.28 -0.62 -1.78
CA ALA A 10 3.25 -1.12 -2.75
C ALA A 10 4.33 -0.06 -3.07
N ILE A 11 3.93 1.18 -3.33
CA ILE A 11 4.87 2.28 -3.62
C ILE A 11 5.76 2.55 -2.40
N MET A 12 5.20 2.67 -1.20
CA MET A 12 5.98 2.91 0.03
C MET A 12 6.96 1.77 0.34
N ALA A 13 6.63 0.54 -0.04
CA ALA A 13 7.53 -0.60 0.07
C ALA A 13 8.66 -0.59 -1.00
N GLY A 14 8.55 0.25 -2.03
CA GLY A 14 9.56 0.46 -3.07
C GLY A 14 9.14 0.06 -4.48
N ALA A 15 7.89 -0.35 -4.70
CA ALA A 15 7.43 -0.77 -6.02
C ALA A 15 7.41 0.40 -7.02
N ASN A 16 7.83 0.11 -8.26
CA ASN A 16 7.70 1.05 -9.38
C ASN A 16 6.34 0.91 -10.10
N VAL A 17 5.71 -0.27 -10.04
CA VAL A 17 4.48 -0.59 -10.76
C VAL A 17 3.51 -1.35 -9.86
N ALA A 18 2.22 -0.99 -9.96
CA ALA A 18 1.09 -1.61 -9.29
C ALA A 18 0.14 -2.24 -10.34
N MET A 19 -0.28 -3.49 -10.15
CA MET A 19 -1.13 -4.23 -11.11
C MET A 19 -2.50 -4.60 -10.52
N SER A 20 -3.58 -4.28 -11.26
CA SER A 20 -4.99 -4.39 -10.84
C SER A 20 -5.90 -5.10 -11.83
N THR A 21 -5.46 -6.21 -12.43
CA THR A 21 -6.22 -6.92 -13.49
C THR A 21 -7.64 -7.32 -13.05
N SER A 22 -7.78 -8.09 -11.97
CA SER A 22 -9.10 -8.57 -11.49
C SER A 22 -10.01 -7.42 -11.07
N ALA A 23 -9.47 -6.39 -10.41
CA ALA A 23 -10.24 -5.22 -9.99
C ALA A 23 -10.82 -4.45 -11.18
N LEU A 24 -10.05 -4.29 -12.27
CA LEU A 24 -10.52 -3.65 -13.50
C LEU A 24 -11.51 -4.52 -14.27
N LEU A 25 -11.33 -5.85 -14.28
CA LEU A 25 -12.30 -6.77 -14.91
C LEU A 25 -13.66 -6.72 -14.22
N HIS A 26 -13.69 -6.64 -12.88
CA HIS A 26 -14.94 -6.60 -12.12
C HIS A 26 -15.65 -5.23 -12.14
N ASN A 27 -14.90 -4.13 -12.08
CA ASN A 27 -15.46 -2.78 -11.92
C ASN A 27 -15.43 -1.95 -13.22
N GLY A 28 -14.88 -2.50 -14.30
CA GLY A 28 -14.65 -1.80 -15.56
C GLY A 28 -13.38 -0.94 -15.57
N PRO A 29 -12.95 -0.48 -16.76
CA PRO A 29 -11.72 0.29 -16.92
C PRO A 29 -11.74 1.65 -16.21
N GLU A 30 -12.92 2.25 -16.04
CA GLU A 30 -13.11 3.52 -15.34
C GLU A 30 -12.68 3.47 -13.86
N PHE A 31 -12.65 2.26 -13.28
CA PHE A 31 -12.16 2.06 -11.92
C PHE A 31 -10.68 2.44 -11.75
N ALA A 32 -9.90 2.48 -12.83
CA ALA A 32 -8.55 3.02 -12.79
C ALA A 32 -8.51 4.47 -12.31
N ARG A 33 -9.50 5.30 -12.69
CA ARG A 33 -9.60 6.69 -12.22
C ARG A 33 -9.86 6.76 -10.71
N VAL A 34 -10.70 5.86 -10.19
CA VAL A 34 -10.96 5.77 -8.74
C VAL A 34 -9.67 5.44 -7.99
N LEU A 35 -8.91 4.45 -8.49
CA LEU A 35 -7.64 4.04 -7.89
C LEU A 35 -6.60 5.18 -7.88
N VAL A 36 -6.47 5.90 -9.00
CA VAL A 36 -5.52 7.01 -9.15
C VAL A 36 -5.91 8.20 -8.28
N ASN A 37 -7.20 8.57 -8.25
CA ASN A 37 -7.65 9.68 -7.40
C ASN A 37 -7.45 9.36 -5.92
N GLY A 38 -7.79 8.15 -5.47
CA GLY A 38 -7.55 7.76 -4.08
C GLY A 38 -6.07 7.71 -3.69
N LEU A 39 -5.17 7.44 -4.64
CA LEU A 39 -3.73 7.57 -4.42
C LEU A 39 -3.34 9.05 -4.26
N ALA A 40 -3.82 9.94 -5.14
CA ALA A 40 -3.55 11.37 -5.07
C ALA A 40 -4.07 11.99 -3.76
N ASP A 41 -5.32 11.68 -3.37
CA ASP A 41 -5.91 12.13 -2.11
C ASP A 41 -5.09 11.68 -0.90
N TRP A 42 -4.56 10.45 -0.94
CA TRP A 42 -3.69 9.95 0.11
C TRP A 42 -2.36 10.70 0.12
N MET A 43 -1.75 10.94 -1.04
CA MET A 43 -0.50 11.70 -1.14
C MET A 43 -0.66 13.12 -0.60
N ASP A 44 -1.72 13.83 -0.97
CA ASP A 44 -2.03 15.17 -0.48
C ASP A 44 -2.20 15.18 1.05
N LYS A 45 -2.92 14.20 1.59
CA LYS A 45 -3.14 14.05 3.04
C LYS A 45 -1.85 13.84 3.83
N PHE A 46 -0.85 13.18 3.23
CA PHE A 46 0.43 12.87 3.87
C PHE A 46 1.59 13.71 3.32
N GLU A 47 1.28 14.80 2.62
CA GLU A 47 2.23 15.81 2.13
C GLU A 47 3.32 15.25 1.21
N TYR A 48 2.97 14.26 0.38
CA TYR A 48 3.83 13.77 -0.68
C TYR A 48 3.56 14.52 -1.99
N GLU A 49 4.57 15.19 -2.52
CA GLU A 49 4.51 15.93 -3.79
C GLU A 49 4.62 15.01 -5.00
N SER A 50 5.22 13.82 -4.85
CA SER A 50 5.38 12.85 -5.94
C SER A 50 5.47 11.40 -5.47
N VAL A 51 5.11 10.47 -6.38
CA VAL A 51 5.32 9.04 -6.16
C VAL A 51 6.80 8.68 -6.02
N ASP A 52 7.71 9.45 -6.61
CA ASP A 52 9.15 9.26 -6.47
C ASP A 52 9.64 9.62 -5.06
N GLN A 53 9.10 10.68 -4.45
CA GLN A 53 9.36 11.03 -3.05
C GLN A 53 8.81 9.96 -2.09
N MET A 54 7.64 9.40 -2.41
CA MET A 54 6.97 8.37 -1.61
C MET A 54 7.64 7.00 -1.71
N ARG A 55 8.23 6.67 -2.87
CA ARG A 55 8.69 5.31 -3.17
C ARG A 55 9.78 4.85 -2.20
N GLY A 56 9.51 3.73 -1.53
CA GLY A 56 10.47 3.13 -0.60
C GLY A 56 10.59 3.86 0.73
N SER A 57 9.75 4.86 1.04
CA SER A 57 9.79 5.60 2.32
C SER A 57 9.53 4.72 3.55
N LEU A 58 8.87 3.57 3.37
CA LEU A 58 8.67 2.54 4.39
C LEU A 58 9.32 1.21 3.99
N SER A 59 10.33 1.23 3.11
CA SER A 59 11.15 0.04 2.87
C SER A 59 11.97 -0.27 4.12
N HIS A 60 12.31 -1.55 4.32
CA HIS A 60 13.16 -1.99 5.44
C HIS A 60 14.47 -1.21 5.55
N LYS A 61 15.01 -0.77 4.39
CA LYS A 61 16.22 0.03 4.30
C LYS A 61 16.06 1.47 4.82
N ASN A 62 14.87 2.05 4.71
CA ASN A 62 14.61 3.47 4.97
C ASN A 62 13.79 3.72 6.24
N VAL A 63 13.29 2.68 6.90
CA VAL A 63 12.55 2.83 8.16
C VAL A 63 13.51 3.17 9.31
N ALA A 64 13.15 4.15 10.14
CA ALA A 64 14.03 4.69 11.19
C ALA A 64 14.42 3.66 12.26
N ASP A 65 13.55 2.70 12.56
CA ASP A 65 13.84 1.56 13.43
C ASP A 65 13.34 0.26 12.75
N PRO A 66 14.22 -0.45 12.03
CA PRO A 66 13.88 -1.71 11.37
C PRO A 66 13.37 -2.78 12.33
N ALA A 67 13.88 -2.82 13.56
CA ALA A 67 13.46 -3.80 14.56
C ALA A 67 12.06 -3.49 15.11
N ALA A 68 11.70 -2.21 15.28
CA ALA A 68 10.33 -1.83 15.62
C ALA A 68 9.35 -2.09 14.47
N PHE A 69 9.76 -1.87 13.22
CA PHE A 69 8.97 -2.19 12.04
C PHE A 69 8.69 -3.70 11.94
N GLU A 70 9.71 -4.54 12.15
CA GLU A 70 9.56 -6.00 12.21
C GLU A 70 8.62 -6.44 13.34
N ARG A 71 8.80 -5.91 14.56
CA ARG A 71 7.92 -6.21 15.69
C ARG A 71 6.46 -5.78 15.44
N GLY A 72 6.26 -4.62 14.84
CA GLY A 72 4.93 -4.12 14.49
C GLY A 72 4.23 -5.01 13.47
N ASN A 73 4.94 -5.43 12.42
CA ASN A 73 4.41 -6.36 11.43
C ASN A 73 4.16 -7.76 12.02
N TYR A 74 5.09 -8.26 12.84
CA TYR A 74 4.94 -9.54 13.54
C TYR A 74 3.71 -9.57 14.46
N MET A 75 3.52 -8.54 15.29
CA MET A 75 2.34 -8.41 16.15
C MET A 75 1.04 -8.31 15.35
N LYS A 76 1.06 -7.60 14.21
CA LYS A 76 -0.12 -7.48 13.34
C LYS A 76 -0.49 -8.82 12.70
N VAL A 77 0.50 -9.59 12.25
CA VAL A 77 0.30 -10.95 11.70
C VAL A 77 -0.26 -11.89 12.77
N LEU A 78 0.32 -11.89 13.98
CA LEU A 78 -0.18 -12.69 15.10
C LEU A 78 -1.63 -12.32 15.46
N ASN A 79 -1.98 -11.03 15.52
CA ASN A 79 -3.34 -10.59 15.82
C ASN A 79 -4.33 -10.84 14.67
N SER A 80 -3.85 -10.97 13.44
CA SER A 80 -4.70 -11.35 12.29
C SER A 80 -4.97 -12.85 12.22
N TYR A 81 -4.24 -13.67 12.99
CA TYR A 81 -4.47 -15.10 13.07
C TYR A 81 -5.72 -15.37 13.92
N ASN A 82 -6.79 -15.78 13.25
CA ASN A 82 -8.00 -16.28 13.90
C ASN A 82 -8.01 -17.82 13.80
N PRO A 83 -7.77 -18.56 14.91
CA PRO A 83 -7.75 -20.02 14.89
C PRO A 83 -9.11 -20.68 14.64
N LEU A 84 -10.19 -19.90 14.46
CA LEU A 84 -11.56 -20.38 14.23
C LEU A 84 -12.09 -20.09 12.82
N LEU A 85 -11.25 -19.59 11.89
CA LEU A 85 -11.57 -19.61 10.46
C LEU A 85 -11.19 -21.00 9.89
N PRO A 86 -12.09 -21.67 9.15
CA PRO A 86 -11.80 -22.98 8.55
C PRO A 86 -10.68 -22.94 7.51
#